data_AF-A0A0R0EHA7-F1
#
_entry.id   AF-A0A0R0EHA7-F1
#
_cell.length_a   1.000
_cell.length_b   1.000
_cell.length_c   1.000
_cell.angle_alpha   90.00
_cell.angle_beta   90.00
_cell.angle_gamma   90.00
#
_symmetry.space_group_name_H-M   'P 1'
#
loop_
_entity.id
_entity.type
_entity.pdbx_description
1 polymer ?
#
loop_
_entity_poly.entity_id
_entity_poly.type
_entity_poly.pdbx_seq_one_letter_code
_entity_poly.pdbx_strand_id
1 'polypeptide(L)'
;MMVSISKVTLVLYVLIMVLLGLQMKGTESEVLPSKPNLFKDVTLYFCRFVWYGAVRYFDIYRQDRDHCFGSRCYWEIFEIGPCKINPRSTECFIWNP
;
A
#
# COMPACT_ATOMS: atom_id res chain seq x y z
N MET A 1 -24.07 -14.21 34.66
CA MET A 1 -24.73 -13.14 33.88
C MET A 1 -24.59 -13.47 32.40
N MET A 2 -25.67 -13.87 31.73
CA MET A 2 -25.67 -13.97 30.26
C MET A 2 -25.84 -12.56 29.72
N VAL A 3 -24.78 -11.97 29.19
CA VAL A 3 -24.86 -10.68 28.50
C VAL A 3 -25.54 -10.95 27.15
N SER A 4 -26.84 -10.66 27.05
CA SER A 4 -27.57 -10.74 25.79
C SER A 4 -27.17 -9.55 24.91
N ILE A 5 -26.14 -9.72 24.09
CA ILE A 5 -25.76 -8.73 23.10
C ILE A 5 -26.91 -8.62 22.10
N SER A 6 -27.54 -7.45 22.00
CA SER A 6 -28.63 -7.22 21.06
C SER A 6 -28.14 -7.43 19.63
N LYS A 7 -28.99 -8.00 18.75
CA LYS A 7 -28.69 -8.13 17.31
C LYS A 7 -28.26 -6.78 16.71
N VAL A 8 -28.82 -5.69 17.21
CA VAL A 8 -28.48 -4.32 16.79
C VAL A 8 -27.03 -3.97 17.16
N THR A 9 -26.57 -4.34 18.36
CA THR A 9 -25.20 -4.13 18.79
C THR A 9 -24.20 -4.94 17.94
N LEU A 10 -24.55 -6.18 17.58
CA LEU A 10 -23.72 -7.00 16.70
C LEU A 10 -23.59 -6.36 15.30
N VAL A 11 -24.70 -5.90 14.72
CA VAL A 11 -24.72 -5.24 13.40
C VAL A 11 -23.93 -3.94 13.42
N LEU A 12 -24.08 -3.12 14.47
CA LEU A 12 -23.30 -1.89 14.65
C LEU A 12 -21.80 -2.18 14.77
N TYR A 13 -21.40 -3.20 15.55
CA TYR A 13 -19.99 -3.57 15.70
C TYR A 13 -19.40 -4.05 14.36
N VAL A 14 -20.12 -4.92 13.63
CA VAL A 14 -19.67 -5.39 12.30
C VAL A 14 -19.57 -4.22 11.32
N LEU A 15 -20.55 -3.31 11.30
CA LEU A 15 -20.49 -2.09 10.48
C LEU A 15 -19.29 -1.21 10.85
N ILE A 16 -19.04 -0.99 12.14
CA ILE A 16 -17.89 -0.21 12.60
C ILE A 16 -16.58 -0.86 12.16
N MET A 17 -16.42 -2.19 12.30
CA MET A 17 -15.22 -2.90 11.85
C MET A 17 -15.01 -2.80 10.32
N VAL A 18 -16.09 -2.91 9.54
CA VAL A 18 -16.04 -2.74 8.08
C VAL A 18 -15.66 -1.31 7.71
N LEU A 19 -16.24 -0.30 8.36
CA LEU A 19 -15.93 1.12 8.13
C LEU A 19 -14.49 1.47 8.54
N LEU A 20 -14.02 0.97 9.68
CA LEU A 20 -12.63 1.13 10.11
C LEU A 20 -11.66 0.44 9.14
N GLY A 21 -12.01 -0.74 8.62
CA GLY A 21 -11.24 -1.42 7.57
C GLY A 21 -11.18 -0.64 6.25
N LEU A 22 -12.26 0.04 5.87
CA LEU A 22 -12.32 0.88 4.67
C LEU A 22 -11.42 2.12 4.74
N GLN A 23 -11.12 2.64 5.94
CA GLN A 23 -10.22 3.79 6.13
C GLN A 23 -8.74 3.45 5.95
N MET A 24 -8.35 2.16 5.92
CA MET A 24 -6.97 1.75 5.64
C MET A 24 -6.57 1.90 4.17
N LYS A 25 -7.40 2.54 3.34
CA LYS A 25 -7.09 2.87 1.95
C LYS A 25 -5.83 3.75 1.97
N GLY A 26 -4.72 3.12 1.58
CA GLY A 26 -3.37 3.50 1.97
C GLY A 26 -3.08 4.96 1.69
N THR A 27 -2.40 5.59 2.64
CA THR A 27 -1.78 6.90 2.46
C THR A 27 -1.03 6.92 1.13
N GLU A 28 -1.45 7.77 0.19
CA GLU A 28 -0.65 8.12 -0.99
C GLU A 28 0.68 8.67 -0.47
N SER A 29 1.72 7.84 -0.54
CA SER A 29 3.06 8.21 -0.09
C SER A 29 3.80 8.70 -1.33
N GLU A 30 3.85 10.00 -1.55
CA GLU A 30 4.71 10.59 -2.58
C GLU A 30 6.17 10.44 -2.17
N VAL A 31 6.85 9.43 -2.70
CA VAL A 31 8.29 9.28 -2.49
C VAL A 31 9.02 9.98 -3.62
N LEU A 32 9.62 11.12 -3.30
CA LEU A 32 10.59 11.77 -4.17
C LEU A 32 11.86 10.92 -4.19
N PRO A 33 12.29 10.40 -5.35
CA PRO A 33 13.59 9.76 -5.44
C PRO A 33 14.65 10.82 -5.16
N SER A 34 15.40 10.65 -4.07
CA SER A 34 16.63 11.41 -3.89
C SER A 34 17.57 11.06 -5.05
N LYS A 35 18.30 12.08 -5.51
CA LYS A 35 19.19 12.06 -6.68
C LYS A 35 19.83 10.68 -6.88
N PRO A 36 19.62 10.01 -8.03
CA PRO A 36 20.08 8.64 -8.23
C PRO A 36 21.58 8.54 -7.97
N ASN A 37 22.01 7.48 -7.27
CA ASN A 37 23.43 7.20 -7.10
C ASN A 37 24.02 6.92 -8.50
N LEU A 38 25.03 7.69 -8.90
CA LEU A 38 25.73 7.53 -10.18
C LEU A 38 26.64 6.28 -10.19
N PHE A 39 26.96 5.74 -9.02
CA PHE A 39 27.93 4.66 -8.84
C PHE A 39 27.22 3.36 -8.46
N LYS A 40 27.02 2.48 -9.46
CA LYS A 40 26.69 1.02 -9.45
C LYS A 40 25.60 0.46 -8.50
N ASP A 41 25.27 1.13 -7.41
CA ASP A 41 24.26 0.74 -6.44
C ASP A 41 22.93 1.36 -6.85
N VAL A 42 21.96 0.50 -7.13
CA VAL A 42 20.57 0.88 -7.44
C VAL A 42 20.02 1.64 -6.24
N THR A 43 19.55 2.88 -6.44
CA THR A 43 18.78 3.57 -5.40
C THR A 43 17.47 2.80 -5.16
N LEU A 44 17.28 2.38 -3.91
CA LEU A 44 16.17 1.55 -3.44
C LEU A 44 15.42 2.27 -2.32
N TYR A 45 14.10 2.33 -2.41
CA TYR A 45 13.22 2.69 -1.30
C TYR A 45 12.24 1.54 -1.06
N PHE A 46 12.25 1.00 0.15
CA PHE A 46 11.36 -0.07 0.57
C PHE A 46 10.37 0.44 1.62
N CYS A 47 9.16 -0.10 1.57
CA CYS A 47 8.12 0.17 2.55
C CYS A 47 7.55 -1.14 3.10
N ARG A 48 7.16 -1.09 4.37
CA ARG A 48 6.43 -2.15 5.07
C ARG A 48 4.98 -1.71 5.22
N PHE A 49 4.07 -2.53 4.70
CA PHE A 49 2.64 -2.30 4.76
C PHE A 49 1.99 -3.28 5.73
N VAL A 50 1.03 -2.79 6.52
CA VAL A 50 0.35 -3.55 7.56
C VAL A 50 -1.15 -3.42 7.38
N TRP A 51 -1.80 -4.57 7.23
CA TRP A 51 -3.24 -4.72 7.30
C TRP A 51 -3.60 -5.55 8.53
N TYR A 52 -4.90 -5.67 8.79
CA TYR A 52 -5.38 -6.62 9.77
C TYR A 52 -4.99 -8.04 9.35
N GLY A 53 -4.10 -8.68 10.11
CA GLY A 53 -3.66 -10.06 9.88
C GLY A 53 -2.59 -10.26 8.81
N ALA A 54 -2.13 -9.20 8.13
CA ALA A 54 -1.12 -9.31 7.08
C ALA A 54 -0.07 -8.21 7.17
N VAL A 55 1.19 -8.61 6.96
CA VAL A 55 2.34 -7.70 6.84
C VAL A 55 3.04 -8.04 5.53
N ARG A 56 3.26 -7.04 4.68
CA ARG A 56 3.96 -7.22 3.40
C ARG A 56 5.02 -6.15 3.20
N TYR A 57 6.02 -6.48 2.39
CA TYR A 57 7.11 -5.60 2.03
C TYR A 57 7.11 -5.35 0.54
N PHE A 58 7.44 -4.13 0.13
CA PHE A 58 7.63 -3.81 -1.27
C PHE A 58 8.61 -2.68 -1.47
N ASP A 59 9.40 -2.79 -2.52
CA ASP A 59 10.25 -1.71 -2.99
C ASP A 59 9.39 -0.74 -3.79
N ILE A 60 8.94 0.33 -3.15
CA ILE A 60 8.14 1.39 -3.77
C ILE A 60 8.93 2.19 -4.80
N TYR A 61 10.25 2.17 -4.73
CA TYR A 61 11.11 2.71 -5.78
C TYR A 61 12.37 1.87 -5.94
N ARG A 62 12.61 1.49 -7.19
CA ARG A 62 13.82 0.82 -7.67
C ARG A 62 14.32 1.56 -8.88
N GLN A 63 15.51 2.14 -8.80
CA GLN A 63 16.08 2.89 -9.94
C GLN A 63 16.22 2.05 -11.23
N ASP A 64 16.37 0.73 -11.12
CA ASP A 64 16.48 -0.20 -12.25
C ASP A 64 15.13 -0.67 -12.82
N ARG A 65 14.02 -0.47 -12.10
CA ARG A 65 12.66 -0.84 -12.50
C ARG A 65 11.82 0.39 -12.86
N ASP A 66 11.89 1.41 -12.01
CA ASP A 66 10.94 2.51 -11.98
C ASP A 66 11.41 3.71 -12.80
N HIS A 67 10.94 3.73 -14.04
CA HIS A 67 10.91 4.95 -14.83
C HIS A 67 9.70 5.78 -14.38
N CYS A 68 9.91 6.73 -13.48
CA CYS A 68 8.86 7.60 -12.95
C CYS A 68 8.62 8.80 -13.88
N PHE A 69 7.37 9.07 -14.27
CA PHE A 69 7.02 10.25 -15.07
C PHE A 69 7.17 11.53 -14.23
N GLY A 70 7.92 12.51 -14.73
CA GLY A 70 8.12 13.78 -14.00
C GLY A 70 8.79 13.62 -12.64
N SER A 71 9.64 12.60 -12.48
CA SER A 71 10.31 12.25 -11.21
C SER A 71 9.37 11.82 -10.09
N ARG A 72 8.11 11.46 -10.40
CA ARG A 72 7.14 10.96 -9.43
C ARG A 72 6.55 9.62 -9.87
N CYS A 73 6.46 8.69 -8.94
CA CYS A 73 5.79 7.42 -9.13
C CYS A 73 4.54 7.39 -8.25
N TYR A 74 3.39 7.11 -8.87
CA TYR A 74 2.13 6.96 -8.17
C TYR A 74 1.85 5.47 -7.96
N TRP A 75 1.54 5.11 -6.73
CA TRP A 75 1.28 3.74 -6.32
C TRP A 75 -0.04 3.65 -5.58
N GLU A 76 -0.91 2.76 -6.02
CA GLU A 76 -2.05 2.29 -5.22
C GLU A 76 -1.65 1.00 -4.52
N ILE A 77 -1.83 0.96 -3.19
CA ILE A 77 -1.41 -0.17 -2.39
C ILE A 77 -2.63 -0.95 -1.91
N PHE A 78 -2.81 -2.16 -2.45
CA PHE A 78 -3.86 -3.09 -2.04
C PHE A 78 -3.26 -4.29 -1.31
N GLU A 79 -4.04 -4.94 -0.46
CA GLU A 79 -3.60 -6.18 0.23
C GLU A 79 -3.14 -7.27 -0.76
N ILE A 80 -3.77 -7.34 -1.94
CA ILE A 80 -3.42 -8.28 -3.01
C ILE A 80 -2.08 -7.96 -3.70
N GLY A 81 -1.63 -6.71 -3.64
CA GLY A 81 -0.42 -6.26 -4.31
C GLY A 81 -0.41 -4.74 -4.59
N PRO A 82 0.79 -4.15 -4.74
CA PRO A 82 0.95 -2.76 -5.15
C PRO A 82 0.78 -2.60 -6.67
N CYS A 83 0.08 -1.55 -7.08
CA CYS A 83 -0.13 -1.18 -8.48
C CYS A 83 0.44 0.20 -8.78
N LYS A 84 1.31 0.27 -9.78
CA LYS A 84 1.87 1.52 -10.30
C LYS A 84 0.88 2.15 -11.28
N ILE A 85 0.54 3.42 -11.04
CA ILE A 85 -0.35 4.20 -11.88
C ILE A 85 0.49 5.01 -12.86
N ASN A 86 0.39 4.69 -14.15
CA ASN A 86 0.98 5.47 -15.23
C ASN A 86 -0.12 6.20 -16.02
N PRO A 87 0.20 7.26 -16.78
CA PRO A 87 -0.81 8.05 -17.50
C PRO A 87 -1.70 7.28 -18.48
N ARG A 88 -1.25 6.11 -18.97
CA ARG A 88 -1.98 5.28 -19.96
C ARG A 88 -2.16 3.83 -19.52
N SER A 89 -1.65 3.44 -18.36
CA SER A 89 -1.66 2.04 -17.93
C SER A 89 -1.50 1.92 -16.42
N THR A 90 -2.13 0.90 -15.86
CA THR A 90 -1.90 0.47 -14.48
C THR A 90 -1.18 -0.87 -14.51
N GLU A 91 -0.05 -0.96 -13.82
CA GLU A 91 0.77 -2.17 -13.75
C GLU A 91 0.84 -2.65 -12.30
N CYS A 92 0.40 -3.88 -12.04
CA CYS A 92 0.37 -4.45 -10.69
C CYS A 92 1.49 -5.45 -10.49
N PHE A 93 2.09 -5.42 -9.31
CA PHE A 93 3.22 -6.25 -8.92
C PHE A 93 2.82 -7.18 -7.79
N ILE A 94 3.56 -8.28 -7.69
CA ILE A 94 3.49 -9.15 -6.51
C ILE A 94 4.32 -8.55 -5.37
N TRP A 95 3.97 -8.92 -4.14
CA TRP A 95 4.75 -8.57 -2.96
C TRP A 95 6.16 -9.13 -3.01
N ASN A 96 7.10 -8.43 -2.36
CA ASN A 96 8.42 -9.00 -2.13
C ASN A 96 8.29 -10.25 -1.24
N PRO A 97 9.15 -11.27 -1.45
CA PRO A 97 9.15 -12.50 -0.66
C PRO A 97 9.41 -12.26 0.82
#